data_AF-A0AAW3T3E9-F1
#
_entry.id   AF-A0AAW3T3E9-F1
#
_cell.length_a   1.000
_cell.length_b   1.000
_cell.length_c   1.000
_cell.angle_alpha   90.00
_cell.angle_beta   90.00
_cell.angle_gamma   90.00
#
_symmetry.space_group_name_H-M   'P 1'
#
loop_
_entity.id
_entity.type
_entity.pdbx_description
1 polymer ?
#
loop_
_entity_poly.entity_id
_entity_poly.type
_entity_poly.pdbx_seq_one_letter_code
_entity_poly.pdbx_strand_id
1 'polypeptide(L)'
;MSLPPDDRQQPDRTDRAREPRHAAPVTAGVSPGSTFAPISLRPAVDADAIQQRLRDLGQSRSTEALAERAELLRLLGRLDESLVIAEEVFRLTMFTGERSDKVAARIRRAHVLHDLGRYERAATESALARDTARTEEWPELEGAAAELEGWSLFELSRFEEARSALSRAYQAFRQAGAPSERTEALRTAVEAALRASVAQPKAEDRPRTAREVAARRAEEDEPKTRVAEPVKQVPPIRRRVLGAPDAARTEADDIWGRIAARAAQKGQAGRDEPGDDER
;
A
#
# COMPACT_ATOMS: atom_id res chain seq x y z
N MET A 1 -53.21 38.02 44.83
CA MET A 1 -53.02 37.22 43.62
C MET A 1 -53.41 38.07 42.42
N SER A 2 -52.43 38.58 41.68
CA SER A 2 -52.60 39.15 40.33
C SER A 2 -51.25 39.06 39.61
N LEU A 3 -51.19 38.30 38.52
CA LEU A 3 -50.04 38.21 37.60
C LEU A 3 -50.18 39.29 36.51
N PRO A 4 -49.09 39.90 36.02
CA PRO A 4 -49.11 40.80 34.87
C PRO A 4 -49.02 40.02 33.52
N PRO A 5 -49.37 40.67 32.38
CA PRO A 5 -49.64 39.99 31.11
C PRO A 5 -48.39 39.73 30.26
N ASP A 6 -48.61 38.80 29.34
CA ASP A 6 -47.75 38.13 28.35
C ASP A 6 -47.15 39.10 27.30
N ASP A 7 -45.84 39.35 27.36
CA ASP A 7 -45.09 40.11 26.35
C ASP A 7 -44.72 39.21 25.16
N ARG A 8 -45.62 39.16 24.17
CA ARG A 8 -45.36 38.55 22.86
C ARG A 8 -44.58 39.52 21.98
N GLN A 9 -43.27 39.34 21.89
CA GLN A 9 -42.43 40.04 20.92
C GLN A 9 -42.78 39.62 19.48
N GLN A 10 -43.32 40.57 18.70
CA GLN A 10 -43.39 40.51 17.25
C GLN A 10 -42.00 40.84 16.66
N PRO A 11 -41.57 40.16 15.58
CA PRO A 11 -40.25 40.34 15.00
C PRO A 11 -40.21 41.59 14.12
N ASP A 12 -39.31 42.51 14.47
CA ASP A 12 -39.13 43.76 13.75
C ASP A 12 -38.36 43.54 12.44
N ARG A 13 -39.00 43.92 11.34
CA ARG A 13 -38.42 44.00 10.00
C ARG A 13 -37.53 45.23 9.93
N THR A 14 -36.23 45.04 10.09
CA THR A 14 -35.22 45.93 9.52
C THR A 14 -34.39 45.17 8.51
N ASP A 15 -34.75 45.41 7.26
CA ASP A 15 -34.15 44.95 6.02
C ASP A 15 -32.96 45.85 5.65
N ARG A 16 -31.98 45.27 4.95
CA ARG A 16 -30.96 45.92 4.10
C ARG A 16 -29.94 46.88 4.75
N ALA A 17 -28.84 46.31 5.26
CA ALA A 17 -27.48 46.84 5.03
C ALA A 17 -26.40 45.89 5.60
N ARG A 18 -26.18 44.74 4.94
CA ARG A 18 -24.89 44.04 4.97
C ARG A 18 -24.67 43.40 3.61
N GLU A 19 -24.15 44.19 2.68
CA GLU A 19 -23.43 43.64 1.54
C GLU A 19 -22.30 42.76 2.08
N PRO A 20 -22.21 41.46 1.74
CA PRO A 20 -20.96 40.75 1.85
C PRO A 20 -20.06 41.26 0.72
N ARG A 21 -19.33 42.35 1.00
CA ARG A 21 -18.13 42.65 0.22
C ARG A 21 -17.16 41.52 0.51
N HIS A 22 -16.86 40.78 -0.57
CA HIS A 22 -15.81 39.78 -0.77
C HIS A 22 -16.40 38.49 -1.34
N ALA A 23 -16.77 38.59 -2.63
CA ALA A 23 -16.73 37.44 -3.51
C ALA A 23 -15.33 36.80 -3.44
N ALA A 24 -15.32 35.48 -3.27
CA ALA A 24 -14.14 34.64 -3.06
C ALA A 24 -13.12 34.71 -4.20
N PRO A 25 -11.82 34.44 -3.92
CA PRO A 25 -11.07 33.54 -4.76
C PRO A 25 -11.30 32.09 -4.30
N VAL A 26 -11.66 31.28 -5.27
CA VAL A 26 -11.99 29.86 -5.21
C VAL A 26 -10.71 29.05 -4.92
N THR A 27 -10.88 27.87 -4.32
CA THR A 27 -9.88 26.79 -4.11
C THR A 27 -8.82 26.99 -3.01
N ALA A 28 -9.28 27.08 -1.75
CA ALA A 28 -8.58 26.46 -0.63
C ALA A 28 -9.38 25.23 -0.17
N GLY A 29 -9.44 24.21 -1.03
CA GLY A 29 -10.13 22.96 -0.72
C GLY A 29 -9.25 22.06 0.15
N VAL A 30 -9.11 22.39 1.44
CA VAL A 30 -8.64 21.42 2.45
C VAL A 30 -9.49 21.63 3.70
N SER A 31 -10.48 20.76 3.88
CA SER A 31 -11.19 20.63 5.16
C SER A 31 -10.19 20.28 6.26
N PRO A 32 -10.34 20.84 7.48
CA PRO A 32 -9.49 20.50 8.62
C PRO A 32 -9.81 19.04 9.03
N GLY A 33 -9.01 18.09 8.56
CA GLY A 33 -9.20 16.65 8.79
C GLY A 33 -8.69 15.75 7.67
N SER A 34 -8.54 16.25 6.44
CA SER A 34 -8.01 15.46 5.30
C SER A 34 -6.97 16.28 4.52
N THR A 35 -5.75 16.33 5.05
CA THR A 35 -4.62 17.14 4.54
C THR A 35 -3.83 16.41 3.44
N PHE A 36 -4.50 15.92 2.39
CA PHE A 36 -3.81 15.24 1.30
C PHE A 36 -4.15 15.87 -0.04
N ALA A 37 -3.36 16.89 -0.39
CA ALA A 37 -3.36 17.48 -1.72
C ALA A 37 -2.79 16.49 -2.75
N PRO A 38 -3.36 16.42 -3.97
CA PRO A 38 -2.83 15.58 -5.04
C PRO A 38 -1.41 16.03 -5.42
N ILE A 39 -0.56 15.05 -5.71
CA ILE A 39 0.89 15.23 -5.93
C ILE A 39 1.21 15.97 -7.25
N SER A 40 0.23 16.16 -8.13
CA SER A 40 0.51 16.52 -9.53
C SER A 40 0.97 17.95 -9.81
N LEU A 41 0.88 18.90 -8.89
CA LEU A 41 1.58 20.20 -8.99
C LEU A 41 1.77 20.74 -7.57
N ARG A 42 2.94 21.28 -7.22
CA ARG A 42 3.07 22.04 -5.96
C ARG A 42 2.00 23.13 -6.02
N PRO A 43 1.06 23.20 -5.06
CA PRO A 43 0.11 24.31 -5.00
C PRO A 43 0.90 25.62 -5.09
N ALA A 44 0.36 26.65 -5.72
CA ALA A 44 0.92 27.99 -5.55
C ALA A 44 0.76 28.34 -4.06
N VAL A 45 1.83 28.14 -3.29
CA VAL A 45 1.80 28.31 -1.83
C VAL A 45 2.30 29.70 -1.48
N ASP A 46 1.56 30.38 -0.62
CA ASP A 46 2.01 31.62 0.01
C ASP A 46 3.12 31.28 1.02
N ALA A 47 4.37 31.47 0.59
CA ALA A 47 5.54 31.16 1.38
C ALA A 47 5.61 32.00 2.66
N ASP A 48 5.14 33.26 2.62
CA ASP A 48 5.17 34.15 3.78
C ASP A 48 4.16 33.72 4.84
N ALA A 49 2.96 33.32 4.41
CA ALA A 49 1.95 32.75 5.30
C ALA A 49 2.43 31.44 5.96
N ILE A 50 3.09 30.55 5.20
CA ILE A 50 3.66 29.32 5.76
C ILE A 50 4.76 29.63 6.79
N GLN A 51 5.66 30.56 6.47
CA GLN A 51 6.73 30.97 7.38
C GLN A 51 6.16 31.60 8.65
N GLN A 52 5.09 32.39 8.55
CA GLN A 52 4.39 32.92 9.71
C GLN A 52 3.79 31.78 10.55
N ARG A 53 3.11 30.82 9.92
CA ARG A 53 2.54 29.68 10.64
C ARG A 53 3.60 28.83 11.34
N LEU A 54 4.77 28.63 10.72
CA LEU A 54 5.91 27.96 11.35
C LEU A 54 6.42 28.73 12.58
N ARG A 55 6.44 30.06 12.54
CA ARG A 55 6.76 30.89 13.71
C ARG A 55 5.72 30.74 14.81
N ASP A 56 4.44 30.74 14.46
CA ASP A 56 3.34 30.60 15.42
C ASP A 56 3.36 29.23 16.13
N LEU A 57 3.72 28.16 15.42
CA LEU A 57 3.92 26.82 16.02
C LEU A 57 5.09 26.78 17.03
N GLY A 58 6.04 27.70 16.91
CA GLY A 58 7.10 27.94 17.90
C GLY A 58 7.92 26.70 18.23
N GLN A 59 7.97 26.31 19.51
CA GLN A 59 8.66 25.11 19.99
C GLN A 59 7.69 24.03 20.50
N SER A 60 6.42 24.08 20.05
CA SER A 60 5.44 23.07 20.43
C SER A 60 5.92 21.66 20.08
N ARG A 61 5.72 20.73 21.03
CA ARG A 61 6.10 19.32 20.92
C ARG A 61 4.90 18.38 20.86
N SER A 62 3.69 18.90 20.71
CA SER A 62 2.53 18.04 20.47
C SER A 62 2.71 17.33 19.13
N THR A 63 2.24 16.08 19.04
CA THR A 63 2.30 15.27 17.81
C THR A 63 1.64 15.99 16.63
N GLU A 64 0.52 16.66 16.89
CA GLU A 64 -0.20 17.50 15.90
C GLU A 64 0.65 18.68 15.41
N ALA A 65 1.28 19.43 16.31
CA ALA A 65 2.14 20.56 15.93
C ALA A 65 3.38 20.12 15.14
N LEU A 66 3.96 18.96 15.50
CA LEU A 66 5.07 18.37 14.74
C LEU A 66 4.60 17.88 13.36
N ALA A 67 3.42 17.27 13.27
CA ALA A 67 2.83 16.84 12.01
C ALA A 67 2.57 18.02 11.07
N GLU A 68 2.03 19.12 11.59
CA GLU A 68 1.82 20.36 10.82
C GLU A 68 3.16 20.96 10.39
N ARG A 69 4.15 21.04 11.28
CA ARG A 69 5.49 21.53 10.96
C ARG A 69 6.14 20.74 9.82
N ALA A 70 6.07 19.40 9.86
CA ALA A 70 6.61 18.56 8.80
C ALA A 70 5.97 18.92 7.45
N GLU A 71 4.66 19.12 7.41
CA GLU A 71 3.93 19.48 6.20
C GLU A 71 4.31 20.87 5.68
N LEU A 72 4.38 21.87 6.55
CA LEU A 72 4.77 23.24 6.18
C LEU A 72 6.21 23.29 5.64
N LEU A 73 7.14 22.55 6.26
CA LEU A 73 8.51 22.41 5.75
C LEU A 73 8.53 21.73 4.37
N ARG A 74 7.69 20.72 4.15
CA ARG A 74 7.55 20.04 2.86
C ARG A 74 7.08 21.01 1.78
N LEU A 75 6.05 21.81 2.06
CA LEU A 75 5.50 22.81 1.14
C LEU A 75 6.51 23.90 0.78
N LEU A 76 7.39 24.27 1.70
CA LEU A 76 8.51 25.19 1.44
C LEU A 76 9.68 24.53 0.68
N GLY A 77 9.63 23.23 0.42
CA GLY A 77 10.73 22.49 -0.20
C GLY A 77 11.92 22.22 0.74
N ARG A 78 11.77 22.44 2.05
CA ARG A 78 12.78 22.10 3.07
C ARG A 78 12.66 20.62 3.45
N LEU A 79 12.89 19.76 2.45
CA LEU A 79 12.49 18.36 2.48
C LEU A 79 13.28 17.52 3.50
N ASP A 80 14.59 17.75 3.65
CA ASP A 80 15.40 17.03 4.64
C ASP A 80 14.95 17.34 6.07
N GLU A 81 14.66 18.61 6.37
CA GLU A 81 14.12 19.01 7.67
C GLU A 81 12.72 18.44 7.90
N SER A 82 11.88 18.46 6.85
CA SER A 82 10.55 17.84 6.89
C SER A 82 10.63 16.35 7.21
N LEU A 83 11.61 15.63 6.62
CA LEU A 83 11.76 14.18 6.82
C LEU A 83 12.11 13.87 8.28
N VAL A 84 13.05 14.62 8.87
CA VAL A 84 13.44 14.46 10.27
C VAL A 84 12.23 14.61 11.19
N ILE A 85 11.40 15.64 10.98
CA ILE A 85 10.20 15.85 11.80
C ILE A 85 9.14 14.77 11.52
N ALA A 86 8.93 14.37 10.26
CA ALA A 86 7.98 13.30 9.93
C ALA A 86 8.36 11.94 10.56
N GLU A 87 9.65 11.62 10.64
CA GLU A 87 10.16 10.44 11.33
C GLU A 87 9.97 10.52 12.86
N GLU A 88 10.13 11.71 13.45
CA GLU A 88 9.81 11.95 14.85
C GLU A 88 8.31 11.75 15.14
N VAL A 89 7.44 12.35 14.32
CA VAL A 89 5.97 12.16 14.43
C VAL A 89 5.63 10.68 14.37
N PHE A 90 6.16 9.95 13.39
CA PHE A 90 5.92 8.51 13.28
C PHE A 90 6.38 7.75 14.53
N ARG A 91 7.58 8.02 15.06
CA ARG A 91 8.06 7.40 16.30
C ARG A 91 7.16 7.70 17.49
N LEU A 92 6.68 8.92 17.64
CA LEU A 92 5.76 9.29 18.73
C LEU A 92 4.44 8.53 18.63
N THR A 93 3.85 8.44 17.42
CA THR A 93 2.59 7.71 17.23
C THR A 93 2.69 6.23 17.60
N MET A 94 3.88 5.61 17.51
CA MET A 94 4.07 4.21 17.91
C MET A 94 3.79 3.96 19.40
N PHE A 95 4.03 4.96 20.25
CA PHE A 95 3.89 4.86 21.71
C PHE A 95 2.61 5.52 22.25
N THR A 96 2.18 6.64 21.65
CA THR A 96 1.11 7.47 22.22
C THR A 96 -0.08 7.71 21.29
N GLY A 97 -0.01 7.23 20.05
CA GLY A 97 -1.05 7.46 19.04
C GLY A 97 -1.97 6.26 18.85
N GLU A 98 -3.18 6.55 18.37
CA GLU A 98 -4.10 5.56 17.87
C GLU A 98 -3.55 4.89 16.60
N ARG A 99 -4.16 3.79 16.20
CA ARG A 99 -3.71 3.07 14.99
C ARG A 99 -3.87 3.91 13.72
N SER A 100 -4.89 4.76 13.65
CA SER A 100 -5.10 5.73 12.57
C SER A 100 -4.00 6.79 12.53
N ASP A 101 -3.52 7.27 13.68
CA ASP A 101 -2.41 8.23 13.77
C ASP A 101 -1.11 7.63 13.21
N LYS A 102 -0.85 6.35 13.51
CA LYS A 102 0.32 5.62 12.98
C LYS A 102 0.25 5.51 11.45
N VAL A 103 -0.94 5.27 10.90
CA VAL A 103 -1.17 5.24 9.45
C VAL A 103 -0.94 6.64 8.87
N ALA A 104 -1.60 7.67 9.40
CA ALA A 104 -1.45 9.04 8.91
C ALA A 104 0.01 9.54 8.95
N ALA A 105 0.74 9.25 10.03
CA ALA A 105 2.16 9.58 10.16
C ALA A 105 3.03 8.85 9.13
N ARG A 106 2.72 7.58 8.83
CA ARG A 106 3.41 6.83 7.78
C ARG A 106 3.18 7.44 6.40
N ILE A 107 1.94 7.79 6.07
CA ILE A 107 1.63 8.41 4.77
C ILE A 107 2.34 9.77 4.66
N ARG A 108 2.36 10.58 5.73
CA ARG A 108 3.11 11.85 5.74
C ARG A 108 4.60 11.65 5.46
N ARG A 109 5.24 10.68 6.11
CA ARG A 109 6.65 10.35 5.84
C ARG A 109 6.85 9.90 4.39
N ALA A 110 5.94 9.08 3.86
CA ALA A 110 5.99 8.65 2.47
C ALA A 110 5.89 9.82 1.47
N HIS A 111 5.13 10.87 1.78
CA HIS A 111 5.08 12.09 0.96
C HIS A 111 6.44 12.77 0.88
N VAL A 112 7.09 12.95 2.02
CA VAL A 112 8.40 13.60 2.05
C VAL A 112 9.43 12.75 1.30
N LEU A 113 9.36 11.42 1.45
CA LEU A 113 10.21 10.49 0.69
C LEU A 113 9.97 10.59 -0.82
N HIS A 114 8.71 10.70 -1.25
CA HIS A 114 8.35 10.90 -2.65
C HIS A 114 8.93 12.21 -3.18
N ASP A 115 8.74 13.33 -2.47
CA ASP A 115 9.25 14.64 -2.87
C ASP A 115 10.78 14.69 -2.92
N LEU A 116 11.47 13.86 -2.11
CA LEU A 116 12.92 13.65 -2.13
C LEU A 116 13.40 12.75 -3.27
N GLY A 117 12.50 12.22 -4.11
CA GLY A 117 12.83 11.28 -5.18
C GLY A 117 13.11 9.85 -4.70
N ARG A 118 12.82 9.52 -3.43
CA ARG A 118 13.03 8.18 -2.85
C ARG A 118 11.81 7.30 -3.09
N TYR A 119 11.44 7.15 -4.36
CA TYR A 119 10.16 6.58 -4.79
C TYR A 119 9.94 5.14 -4.34
N GLU A 120 10.95 4.27 -4.34
CA GLU A 120 10.80 2.88 -3.87
C GLU A 120 10.42 2.79 -2.38
N ARG A 121 11.08 3.61 -1.55
CA ARG A 121 10.73 3.70 -0.12
C ARG A 121 9.36 4.32 0.08
N ALA A 122 9.02 5.36 -0.68
CA ALA A 122 7.70 5.98 -0.63
C ALA A 122 6.60 4.97 -1.00
N ALA A 123 6.74 4.24 -2.10
CA ALA A 123 5.79 3.21 -2.53
C ALA A 123 5.62 2.11 -1.47
N THR A 124 6.72 1.64 -0.88
CA THR A 124 6.68 0.61 0.17
C THR A 124 5.94 1.09 1.42
N GLU A 125 6.27 2.28 1.93
CA GLU A 125 5.62 2.86 3.11
C GLU A 125 4.13 3.12 2.86
N SER A 126 3.79 3.64 1.67
CA SER A 126 2.41 3.86 1.26
C SER A 126 1.61 2.57 1.15
N ALA A 127 2.17 1.51 0.56
CA ALA A 127 1.51 0.21 0.46
C ALA A 127 1.19 -0.37 1.85
N LEU A 128 2.13 -0.28 2.79
CA LEU A 128 1.92 -0.72 4.18
C LEU A 128 0.83 0.09 4.89
N ALA A 129 0.81 1.41 4.69
CA ALA A 129 -0.24 2.29 5.21
C ALA A 129 -1.60 1.95 4.61
N ARG A 130 -1.67 1.75 3.29
CA ARG A 130 -2.88 1.37 2.55
C ARG A 130 -3.45 0.05 3.04
N ASP A 131 -2.60 -0.98 3.18
CA ASP A 131 -3.06 -2.30 3.65
C ASP A 131 -3.64 -2.22 5.06
N THR A 132 -3.02 -1.45 5.96
CA THR A 132 -3.56 -1.21 7.30
C THR A 132 -4.89 -0.45 7.24
N ALA A 133 -4.96 0.65 6.49
CA ALA A 133 -6.17 1.46 6.36
C ALA A 133 -7.35 0.67 5.77
N ARG A 134 -7.08 -0.20 4.79
CA ARG A 134 -8.08 -1.09 4.20
C ARG A 134 -8.61 -2.10 5.22
N THR A 135 -7.73 -2.72 6.00
CA THR A 135 -8.13 -3.69 7.04
C THR A 135 -9.00 -3.05 8.12
N GLU A 136 -8.75 -1.79 8.45
CA GLU A 136 -9.49 -1.04 9.47
C GLU A 136 -10.66 -0.24 8.89
N GLU A 137 -10.95 -0.38 7.59
CA GLU A 137 -12.03 0.30 6.87
C GLU A 137 -11.98 1.83 6.97
N TRP A 138 -10.79 2.42 6.78
CA TRP A 138 -10.57 3.86 6.72
C TRP A 138 -10.39 4.34 5.27
N PRO A 139 -11.48 4.54 4.50
CA PRO A 139 -11.41 4.79 3.07
C PRO A 139 -10.64 6.07 2.71
N GLU A 140 -10.67 7.10 3.56
CA GLU A 140 -9.89 8.33 3.34
C GLU A 140 -8.38 8.08 3.42
N LEU A 141 -7.93 7.33 4.44
CA LEU A 141 -6.52 6.98 4.63
C LEU A 141 -6.05 5.95 3.61
N GLU A 142 -6.91 4.99 3.25
CA GLU A 142 -6.63 4.04 2.18
C GLU A 142 -6.44 4.77 0.85
N GLY A 143 -7.35 5.69 0.52
CA GLY A 143 -7.28 6.51 -0.69
C GLY A 143 -5.99 7.32 -0.76
N ALA A 144 -5.65 8.04 0.31
CA ALA A 144 -4.44 8.86 0.38
C ALA A 144 -3.15 8.02 0.23
N ALA A 145 -3.09 6.87 0.90
CA ALA A 145 -1.94 5.96 0.80
C ALA A 145 -1.83 5.34 -0.61
N ALA A 146 -2.94 4.87 -1.18
CA ALA A 146 -2.97 4.28 -2.51
C ALA A 146 -2.61 5.29 -3.61
N GLU A 147 -3.03 6.54 -3.48
CA GLU A 147 -2.70 7.61 -4.41
C GLU A 147 -1.19 7.86 -4.43
N LEU A 148 -0.58 8.03 -3.26
CA LEU A 148 0.86 8.24 -3.11
C LEU A 148 1.70 7.04 -3.55
N GLU A 149 1.23 5.81 -3.29
CA GLU A 149 1.82 4.59 -3.84
C GLU A 149 1.81 4.64 -5.37
N GLY A 150 0.66 4.96 -5.97
CA GLY A 150 0.48 5.04 -7.41
C GLY A 150 1.40 6.05 -8.08
N TRP A 151 1.49 7.26 -7.55
CA TRP A 151 2.42 8.28 -8.07
C TRP A 151 3.88 7.87 -7.91
N SER A 152 4.26 7.28 -6.77
CA SER A 152 5.64 6.81 -6.56
C SER A 152 6.02 5.69 -7.55
N LEU A 153 5.09 4.77 -7.83
CA LEU A 153 5.28 3.73 -8.84
C LEU A 153 5.33 4.29 -10.27
N PHE A 154 4.58 5.35 -10.54
CA PHE A 154 4.60 6.04 -11.82
C PHE A 154 5.98 6.66 -12.09
N GLU A 155 6.57 7.32 -11.10
CA GLU A 155 7.94 7.88 -11.18
C GLU A 155 9.00 6.79 -11.40
N LEU A 156 8.76 5.58 -10.88
CA LEU A 156 9.60 4.40 -11.11
C LEU A 156 9.35 3.73 -12.47
N SER A 157 8.48 4.30 -13.32
CA SER A 157 8.04 3.70 -14.59
C SER A 157 7.39 2.31 -14.45
N ARG A 158 6.86 2.00 -13.26
CA ARG A 158 6.11 0.76 -12.96
C ARG A 158 4.63 0.99 -13.23
N PHE A 159 4.31 1.33 -14.48
CA PHE A 159 3.03 1.92 -14.86
C PHE A 159 1.82 1.02 -14.61
N GLU A 160 1.96 -0.29 -14.75
CA GLU A 160 0.85 -1.22 -14.50
C GLU A 160 0.51 -1.31 -13.01
N GLU A 161 1.53 -1.30 -12.14
CA GLU A 161 1.36 -1.26 -10.70
C GLU A 161 0.81 0.10 -10.25
N ALA A 162 1.31 1.19 -10.84
CA ALA A 162 0.79 2.54 -10.63
C ALA A 162 -0.70 2.63 -10.96
N ARG A 163 -1.10 2.10 -12.13
CA ARG A 163 -2.50 2.03 -12.58
C ARG A 163 -3.36 1.28 -11.56
N SER A 164 -2.87 0.16 -11.04
CA SER A 164 -3.57 -0.63 -10.02
C SER A 164 -3.75 0.16 -8.71
N ALA A 165 -2.69 0.80 -8.21
CA ALA A 165 -2.72 1.60 -6.99
C ALA A 165 -3.65 2.83 -7.12
N LEU A 166 -3.55 3.58 -8.22
CA LEU A 166 -4.43 4.74 -8.50
C LEU A 166 -5.90 4.31 -8.65
N SER A 167 -6.16 3.12 -9.20
CA SER A 167 -7.53 2.57 -9.27
C SER A 167 -8.09 2.24 -7.88
N ARG A 168 -7.25 1.74 -6.97
CA ARG A 168 -7.63 1.54 -5.55
C ARG A 168 -7.92 2.88 -4.89
N ALA A 169 -7.07 3.89 -5.11
CA ALA A 169 -7.29 5.24 -4.59
C ALA A 169 -8.64 5.82 -5.02
N TYR A 170 -8.98 5.69 -6.31
CA TYR A 170 -10.27 6.11 -6.85
C TYR A 170 -11.46 5.46 -6.10
N GLN A 171 -11.41 4.14 -5.89
CA GLN A 171 -12.49 3.43 -5.21
C GLN A 171 -12.61 3.84 -3.73
N ALA A 172 -11.48 3.93 -3.03
CA ALA A 172 -11.45 4.32 -1.62
C ALA A 172 -11.98 5.74 -1.42
N PHE A 173 -11.54 6.72 -2.24
CA PHE A 173 -12.07 8.08 -2.16
C PHE A 173 -13.56 8.18 -2.56
N ARG A 174 -14.03 7.35 -3.50
CA ARG A 174 -15.47 7.25 -3.78
C ARG A 174 -16.26 6.72 -2.58
N GLN A 175 -15.74 5.70 -1.90
CA GLN A 175 -16.36 5.15 -0.69
C GLN A 175 -16.39 6.18 0.45
N ALA A 176 -15.35 7.01 0.57
CA ALA A 176 -15.29 8.12 1.52
C ALA A 176 -16.20 9.31 1.15
N GLY A 177 -16.90 9.28 0.00
CA GLY A 177 -17.74 10.40 -0.43
C GLY A 177 -16.95 11.64 -0.86
N ALA A 178 -15.72 11.46 -1.36
CA ALA A 178 -14.91 12.55 -1.86
C ALA A 178 -15.62 13.30 -3.03
N PRO A 179 -15.36 14.61 -3.19
CA PRO A 179 -15.91 15.39 -4.30
C PRO A 179 -15.62 14.76 -5.67
N SER A 180 -16.56 14.91 -6.61
CA SER A 180 -16.43 14.35 -7.96
C SER A 180 -15.12 14.75 -8.61
N GLU A 181 -14.73 16.03 -8.52
CA GLU A 181 -13.47 16.59 -9.02
C GLU A 181 -12.23 15.76 -8.64
N ARG A 182 -12.15 15.27 -7.39
CA ARG A 182 -11.05 14.42 -6.93
C ARG A 182 -11.08 13.06 -7.63
N THR A 183 -12.26 12.46 -7.73
CA THR A 183 -12.44 11.14 -8.36
C THR A 183 -12.25 11.20 -9.88
N GLU A 184 -12.60 12.32 -10.52
CA GLU A 184 -12.32 12.61 -11.94
C GLU A 184 -10.81 12.69 -12.17
N ALA A 185 -10.09 13.46 -11.35
CA ALA A 185 -8.64 13.60 -11.45
C ALA A 185 -7.92 12.24 -11.32
N LEU A 186 -8.37 11.40 -10.37
CA LEU A 186 -7.84 10.04 -10.23
C LEU A 186 -8.13 9.16 -11.44
N ARG A 187 -9.30 9.28 -12.07
CA ARG A 187 -9.59 8.55 -13.30
C ARG A 187 -8.65 8.96 -14.43
N THR A 188 -8.42 10.26 -14.60
CA THR A 188 -7.44 10.77 -15.57
C THR A 188 -6.03 10.24 -15.28
N ALA A 189 -5.63 10.14 -14.01
CA ALA A 189 -4.35 9.57 -13.62
C ALA A 189 -4.25 8.07 -13.94
N VAL A 190 -5.31 7.30 -13.72
CA VAL A 190 -5.40 5.88 -14.10
C VAL A 190 -5.26 5.71 -15.63
N GLU A 191 -5.93 6.54 -16.41
CA GLU A 191 -5.82 6.53 -17.87
C GLU A 191 -4.43 6.92 -18.35
N ALA A 192 -3.78 7.89 -17.69
CA ALA A 192 -2.40 8.27 -17.98
C ALA A 192 -1.42 7.13 -17.70
N ALA A 193 -1.56 6.42 -16.57
CA ALA A 193 -0.77 5.24 -16.24
C ALA A 193 -0.99 4.10 -17.25
N LEU A 194 -2.22 3.86 -17.69
CA LEU A 194 -2.51 2.89 -18.75
C LEU A 194 -1.85 3.27 -20.08
N ARG A 195 -1.94 4.54 -20.48
CA ARG A 195 -1.31 5.00 -21.72
C ARG A 195 0.21 4.83 -21.67
N ALA A 196 0.82 5.14 -20.52
CA ALA A 196 2.25 4.96 -20.29
C ALA A 196 2.66 3.47 -20.32
N SER A 197 1.84 2.56 -19.75
CA SER A 197 2.13 1.12 -19.77
C SER A 197 2.07 0.53 -21.18
N VAL A 198 1.16 1.01 -22.04
CA VAL A 198 1.06 0.60 -23.44
C VAL A 198 2.22 1.17 -24.29
N ALA A 199 2.66 2.39 -24.00
CA ALA A 199 3.75 3.04 -24.75
C ALA A 199 5.14 2.47 -24.40
N GLN A 200 5.29 1.85 -23.22
CA GLN A 200 6.55 1.26 -22.81
C GLN A 200 6.74 -0.09 -23.52
N PRO A 201 7.84 -0.29 -24.28
CA PRO A 201 8.11 -1.60 -24.87
C PRO A 201 8.30 -2.61 -23.73
N LYS A 202 7.51 -3.69 -23.73
CA LYS A 202 7.71 -4.78 -22.77
C LYS A 202 9.13 -5.30 -22.92
N ALA A 203 9.81 -5.57 -21.81
CA ALA A 203 11.17 -6.14 -21.85
C ALA A 203 11.25 -7.43 -22.68
N GLU A 204 10.13 -8.17 -22.78
CA GLU A 204 9.95 -9.36 -23.61
C GLU A 204 9.93 -9.06 -25.13
N ASP A 205 9.45 -7.86 -25.53
CA ASP A 205 9.36 -7.40 -26.92
C ASP A 205 10.58 -6.60 -27.38
N ARG A 206 11.56 -6.35 -26.48
CA ARG A 206 12.82 -5.73 -26.87
C ARG A 206 13.56 -6.69 -27.82
N PRO A 207 13.96 -6.25 -29.03
CA PRO A 207 14.70 -7.11 -29.94
C PRO A 207 15.97 -7.56 -29.22
N ARG A 208 16.07 -8.88 -28.98
CA ARG A 208 17.20 -9.48 -28.28
C ARG A 208 18.46 -9.06 -29.01
N THR A 209 19.39 -8.44 -28.30
CA THR A 209 20.66 -8.07 -28.88
C THR A 209 21.44 -9.34 -29.22
N ALA A 210 22.27 -9.30 -30.28
CA ALA A 210 23.10 -10.44 -30.66
C ALA A 210 23.95 -10.99 -29.50
N ARG A 211 24.31 -10.11 -28.54
CA ARG A 211 25.04 -10.45 -27.32
C ARG A 211 24.21 -11.26 -26.32
N GLU A 212 22.93 -10.93 -26.14
CA GLU A 212 22.02 -11.68 -25.26
C GLU A 212 21.67 -13.05 -25.85
N VAL A 213 21.51 -13.13 -27.18
CA VAL A 213 21.33 -14.42 -27.87
C VAL A 213 22.58 -15.29 -27.76
N ALA A 214 23.77 -14.69 -27.87
CA ALA A 214 25.04 -15.39 -27.70
C ALA A 214 25.26 -15.86 -26.26
N ALA A 215 24.92 -15.05 -25.26
CA ALA A 215 25.03 -15.42 -23.85
C ALA A 215 24.12 -16.60 -23.49
N ARG A 216 22.88 -16.61 -24.00
CA ARG A 216 21.95 -17.71 -23.77
C ARG A 216 22.36 -19.01 -24.46
N ARG A 217 22.92 -18.92 -25.67
CA ARG A 217 23.54 -20.09 -26.33
C ARG A 217 24.73 -20.62 -25.53
N ALA A 218 25.57 -19.73 -24.98
CA ALA A 218 26.69 -20.13 -24.15
C ALA A 218 26.25 -20.82 -22.85
N GLU A 219 25.13 -20.39 -22.24
CA GLU A 219 24.50 -21.06 -21.08
C GLU A 219 23.84 -22.40 -21.46
N GLU A 220 23.26 -22.51 -22.67
CA GLU A 220 22.67 -23.76 -23.18
C GLU A 220 23.74 -24.78 -23.60
N ASP A 221 24.89 -24.31 -24.10
CA ASP A 221 26.07 -25.11 -24.47
C ASP A 221 27.02 -25.36 -23.27
N GLU A 222 26.73 -24.82 -22.09
CA GLU A 222 27.49 -25.12 -20.88
C GLU A 222 27.28 -26.61 -20.53
N PRO A 223 28.34 -27.44 -20.55
CA PRO A 223 28.17 -28.86 -20.34
C PRO A 223 27.69 -29.08 -18.91
N LYS A 224 26.43 -29.51 -18.77
CA LYS A 224 25.88 -29.97 -17.49
C LYS A 224 26.86 -30.97 -16.90
N THR A 225 27.61 -30.55 -15.88
CA THR A 225 28.50 -31.42 -15.12
C THR A 225 27.64 -32.56 -14.61
N ARG A 226 27.77 -33.72 -15.24
CA ARG A 226 27.11 -34.94 -14.83
C ARG A 226 27.66 -35.24 -13.44
N VAL A 227 26.89 -34.90 -12.40
CA VAL A 227 27.18 -35.34 -11.04
C VAL A 227 27.28 -36.85 -11.13
N ALA A 228 28.48 -37.38 -10.88
CA ALA A 228 28.73 -38.81 -10.95
C ALA A 228 27.70 -39.52 -10.07
N GLU A 229 26.97 -40.48 -10.64
CA GLU A 229 26.10 -41.36 -9.88
C GLU A 229 26.90 -41.96 -8.72
N PRO A 230 26.37 -41.98 -7.48
CA PRO A 230 27.06 -42.62 -6.38
C PRO A 230 27.23 -44.10 -6.71
N VAL A 231 28.50 -44.53 -6.82
CA VAL A 231 28.90 -45.92 -7.01
C VAL A 231 28.13 -46.78 -6.00
N LYS A 232 27.31 -47.71 -6.49
CA LYS A 232 26.65 -48.73 -5.64
C LYS A 232 27.74 -49.51 -4.92
N GLN A 233 27.94 -49.21 -3.64
CA GLN A 233 28.80 -49.99 -2.77
C GLN A 233 28.21 -51.39 -2.65
N VAL A 234 28.91 -52.40 -3.18
CA VAL A 234 28.63 -53.80 -2.89
C VAL A 234 28.87 -54.00 -1.39
N PRO A 235 27.87 -54.42 -0.60
CA PRO A 235 28.07 -54.59 0.83
C PRO A 235 29.09 -55.71 1.08
N PRO A 236 30.04 -55.54 2.02
CA PRO A 236 30.96 -56.61 2.37
C PRO A 236 30.19 -57.77 3.01
N ILE A 237 30.53 -58.99 2.59
CA ILE A 237 30.00 -60.25 3.13
C ILE A 237 30.20 -60.25 4.65
N ARG A 238 29.11 -60.08 5.41
CA ARG A 238 29.13 -60.11 6.88
C ARG A 238 29.33 -61.55 7.34
N ARG A 239 30.57 -61.88 7.73
CA ARG A 239 30.88 -63.10 8.47
C ARG A 239 30.17 -63.02 9.83
N ARG A 240 29.24 -63.94 10.09
CA ARG A 240 28.51 -64.05 11.37
C ARG A 240 29.53 -64.11 12.53
N VAL A 241 29.51 -63.10 13.39
CA VAL A 241 30.10 -63.19 14.74
C VAL A 241 28.95 -63.41 15.71
N LEU A 242 29.09 -64.48 16.50
CA LEU A 242 28.12 -64.97 17.47
C LEU A 242 28.04 -64.00 18.66
N GLY A 243 26.84 -63.48 18.96
CA GLY A 243 26.54 -62.79 20.22
C GLY A 243 26.74 -61.27 20.23
N ALA A 244 25.70 -60.51 19.85
CA ALA A 244 25.40 -59.18 20.38
C ALA A 244 23.92 -58.84 20.08
N PRO A 245 23.18 -58.16 21.00
CA PRO A 245 21.73 -58.04 20.93
C PRO A 245 21.24 -56.97 19.94
N ASP A 246 20.23 -57.34 19.14
CA ASP A 246 19.55 -56.50 18.14
C ASP A 246 18.77 -55.35 18.79
N ALA A 247 19.25 -54.11 18.62
CA ALA A 247 18.47 -52.90 18.93
C ALA A 247 18.55 -51.92 17.76
N ALA A 248 17.78 -52.18 16.71
CA ALA A 248 17.34 -51.19 15.71
C ALA A 248 16.21 -51.77 14.86
N ARG A 249 15.00 -51.91 15.42
CA ARG A 249 13.77 -52.01 14.62
C ARG A 249 13.14 -50.63 14.59
N THR A 250 13.10 -50.01 13.42
CA THR A 250 12.33 -48.80 13.16
C THR A 250 10.94 -49.17 12.65
N GLU A 251 9.93 -48.40 13.05
CA GLU A 251 8.47 -48.62 12.93
C GLU A 251 7.93 -48.90 11.51
N ALA A 252 8.75 -48.76 10.47
CA ALA A 252 8.36 -49.04 9.08
C ALA A 252 8.26 -50.55 8.74
N ASP A 253 8.83 -51.43 9.57
CA ASP A 253 8.76 -52.89 9.38
C ASP A 253 7.56 -53.54 10.09
N ASP A 254 6.79 -52.77 10.86
CA ASP A 254 5.60 -53.29 11.53
C ASP A 254 4.42 -53.45 10.58
N ILE A 255 3.74 -54.59 10.75
CA ILE A 255 2.63 -55.10 9.92
C ILE A 255 1.50 -54.07 9.75
N TRP A 256 1.34 -53.16 10.70
CA TRP A 256 0.34 -52.09 10.67
C TRP A 256 0.63 -50.98 9.65
N GLY A 257 1.90 -50.67 9.36
CA GLY A 257 2.27 -49.68 8.33
C GLY A 257 1.89 -50.12 6.92
N ARG A 258 1.94 -51.44 6.65
CA ARG A 258 1.54 -52.03 5.36
C ARG A 258 0.02 -52.03 5.14
N ILE A 259 -0.77 -52.00 6.22
CA ILE A 259 -2.25 -51.99 6.14
C ILE A 259 -2.76 -50.59 5.78
N ALA A 260 -2.15 -49.52 6.32
CA ALA A 260 -2.53 -48.13 6.02
C ALA A 260 -2.31 -47.75 4.54
N ALA A 261 -1.20 -48.20 3.95
CA ALA A 261 -0.90 -47.93 2.53
C ALA A 261 -1.91 -48.57 1.56
N ARG A 262 -2.51 -49.71 1.94
CA ARG A 262 -3.45 -50.46 1.09
C ARG A 262 -4.87 -49.89 1.10
N ALA A 263 -5.25 -49.12 2.13
CA ALA A 263 -6.55 -48.46 2.23
C ALA A 263 -6.64 -47.19 1.35
N ALA A 264 -5.55 -46.43 1.21
CA ALA A 264 -5.51 -45.22 0.39
C ALA A 264 -5.69 -45.49 -1.11
N GLN A 265 -5.31 -46.69 -1.59
CA GLN A 265 -5.32 -47.02 -3.00
C GLN A 265 -6.72 -47.45 -3.53
N LYS A 266 -7.70 -47.69 -2.64
CA LYS A 266 -9.03 -48.19 -3.00
C LYS A 266 -10.10 -47.09 -3.18
N GLY A 267 -9.78 -45.83 -2.86
CA GLY A 267 -10.74 -44.71 -2.89
C GLY A 267 -10.84 -43.92 -4.20
N GLN A 268 -10.01 -44.22 -5.21
CA GLN A 268 -9.86 -43.34 -6.39
C GLN A 268 -10.50 -43.87 -7.69
N ALA A 269 -11.26 -44.97 -7.68
CA ALA A 269 -11.87 -45.52 -8.90
C ALA A 269 -13.37 -45.83 -8.68
N GLY A 270 -14.26 -44.97 -9.19
CA GLY A 270 -15.69 -45.24 -9.28
C GLY A 270 -16.62 -44.02 -9.17
N ARG A 271 -16.59 -43.13 -10.17
CA ARG A 271 -17.73 -42.26 -10.50
C ARG A 271 -17.81 -42.12 -12.02
N ASP A 272 -18.61 -42.99 -12.63
CA ASP A 272 -19.28 -42.77 -13.91
C ASP A 272 -20.71 -43.35 -13.75
N GLU A 273 -21.70 -42.51 -14.03
CA GLU A 273 -23.16 -42.74 -14.13
C GLU A 273 -23.52 -43.78 -15.24
N PRO A 274 -24.76 -44.31 -15.44
CA PRO A 274 -26.06 -43.59 -15.37
C PRO A 274 -27.34 -44.43 -15.07
N GLY A 275 -28.51 -43.76 -15.12
CA GLY A 275 -29.66 -44.25 -15.91
C GLY A 275 -30.83 -44.93 -15.20
N ASP A 276 -31.99 -44.28 -15.33
CA ASP A 276 -33.34 -44.82 -15.57
C ASP A 276 -34.13 -45.63 -14.51
N ASP A 277 -35.34 -45.10 -14.32
CA ASP A 277 -36.64 -45.76 -14.50
C ASP A 277 -37.54 -46.11 -13.29
N GLU A 278 -38.81 -45.78 -13.57
CA GLU A 278 -40.07 -46.37 -13.13
C GLU A 278 -40.77 -45.97 -11.80
N ARG A 279 -41.90 -45.29 -12.05
CA ARG A 279 -43.26 -45.38 -11.44
C ARG A 279 -43.67 -44.40 -10.33
#